data_AF-A0A085ZZW3-F1
#
_entry.id   AF-A0A085ZZW3-F1
#
_cell.length_a   1.000
_cell.length_b   1.000
_cell.length_c   1.000
_cell.angle_alpha   90.00
_cell.angle_beta   90.00
_cell.angle_gamma   90.00
#
_symmetry.space_group_name_H-M   'P 1'
#
loop_
_entity.id
_entity.type
_entity.pdbx_description
1 polymer ?
#
loop_
_entity_poly.entity_id
_entity_poly.type
_entity_poly.pdbx_seq_one_letter_code
_entity_poly.pdbx_strand_id
1 'polypeptide(L)'
;MHKHFFLLLTCILLYSSHTIKACTIFSCSRGGDAFAAANEDDTTPFTRIWYNPATKDRYGSVCFGGPDMQVASAMNEHGLFFDFAAANYDLSKLAAPNLHKGFLMWEILGKCKNVKEAMVYLKKYNFYGQAKILIADREGNSMVVNPKEIIEKKGEFQVNANCNMLNGKLSCRRPDIANEMLAGSKQNGVEFLKTILDKTHQEGELNTLYSTIYDLKKGIIYVYLFHNFNTAYTINLKAELKKGYRIENLADHFSSNFAYENYSKNHALYLKESIFQEITDKGLNPTVDHYIAESEKTSATNKNLDPALLEVALQLIKYSWNAHTNGGMWGYWFSVPEGYEVLQYKDPKIDAAQKLLQYLSAKDSSDPKLQNFMYEISGFTNLIQGNRDTARELYEKAIRNPDQAYTVTLTRGKEMLNRIGK
;
A
#
# COMPACT_ATOMS: atom_id res chain seq x y z
N MET A 1 -10.23 31.64 -46.79
CA MET A 1 -11.15 30.50 -46.98
C MET A 1 -10.40 29.21 -46.70
N HIS A 2 -10.91 28.37 -45.78
CA HIS A 2 -10.45 27.01 -45.43
C HIS A 2 -9.02 26.99 -44.79
N LYS A 3 -8.78 26.41 -43.62
CA LYS A 3 -9.13 25.06 -43.19
C LYS A 3 -9.12 24.94 -41.66
N HIS A 4 -10.15 24.28 -41.15
CA HIS A 4 -10.24 23.76 -39.78
C HIS A 4 -9.05 22.85 -39.46
N PHE A 5 -8.39 23.07 -38.32
CA PHE A 5 -7.68 21.99 -37.63
C PHE A 5 -8.36 21.77 -36.29
N PHE A 6 -9.06 20.64 -36.25
CA PHE A 6 -9.85 20.12 -35.15
C PHE A 6 -8.87 19.76 -34.02
N LEU A 7 -8.79 20.59 -32.98
CA LEU A 7 -8.13 20.18 -31.73
C LEU A 7 -9.13 19.27 -31.01
N LEU A 8 -8.94 17.97 -31.19
CA LEU A 8 -9.73 16.93 -30.54
C LEU A 8 -9.34 16.92 -29.05
N LEU A 9 -9.91 17.87 -28.31
CA LEU A 9 -9.90 17.92 -26.85
C LEU A 9 -10.76 16.77 -26.36
N THR A 10 -10.19 15.56 -26.30
CA THR A 10 -10.81 14.46 -25.57
C THR A 10 -10.64 14.76 -24.09
N CYS A 11 -11.59 15.52 -23.56
CA CYS A 11 -12.01 15.40 -22.17
C CYS A 11 -12.41 13.94 -21.95
N ILE A 12 -11.43 13.10 -21.59
CA ILE A 12 -11.73 11.87 -20.87
C ILE A 12 -12.15 12.34 -19.47
N LEU A 13 -13.42 12.73 -19.36
CA LEU A 13 -14.18 12.47 -18.16
C LEU A 13 -14.09 10.96 -17.95
N LEU A 14 -13.08 10.54 -17.19
CA LEU A 14 -13.15 9.27 -16.49
C LEU A 14 -14.35 9.43 -15.55
N TYR A 15 -15.53 9.08 -16.06
CA TYR A 15 -16.52 8.42 -15.22
C TYR A 15 -15.75 7.28 -14.56
N SER A 16 -15.33 7.50 -13.32
CA SER A 16 -14.92 6.43 -12.43
C SER A 16 -16.19 5.62 -12.20
N SER A 17 -16.49 4.73 -13.15
CA SER A 17 -17.25 3.51 -12.88
C SER A 17 -16.62 2.96 -11.62
N HIS A 18 -17.39 2.88 -10.54
CA HIS A 18 -16.91 2.36 -9.27
C HIS A 18 -16.30 0.98 -9.53
N THR A 19 -14.98 0.92 -9.66
CA THR A 19 -14.25 -0.33 -9.81
C THR A 19 -14.58 -1.14 -8.57
N ILE A 20 -15.31 -2.23 -8.78
CA ILE A 20 -15.77 -3.15 -7.77
C ILE A 20 -14.51 -3.73 -7.15
N LYS A 21 -14.06 -3.19 -6.02
CA LYS A 21 -12.94 -3.75 -5.26
C LYS A 21 -13.49 -4.91 -4.46
N ALA A 22 -12.93 -6.10 -4.63
CA ALA A 22 -13.52 -7.30 -4.07
C ALA A 22 -12.44 -8.28 -3.59
N CYS A 23 -11.64 -8.00 -2.56
CA CYS A 23 -10.95 -8.94 -1.66
C CYS A 23 -11.93 -9.92 -0.96
N THR A 24 -11.44 -11.07 -0.53
CA THR A 24 -12.16 -11.99 0.38
C THR A 24 -11.21 -12.42 1.48
N ILE A 25 -11.56 -12.16 2.74
CA ILE A 25 -10.72 -12.40 3.91
C ILE A 25 -11.52 -13.25 4.90
N PHE A 26 -10.91 -14.25 5.52
CA PHE A 26 -11.56 -15.02 6.57
C PHE A 26 -10.58 -15.51 7.62
N SER A 27 -11.05 -15.62 8.87
CA SER A 27 -10.36 -16.29 9.96
C SER A 27 -11.08 -17.59 10.33
N CYS A 28 -10.35 -18.61 10.76
CA CYS A 28 -10.92 -19.84 11.29
C CYS A 28 -10.07 -20.41 12.42
N SER A 29 -10.71 -20.80 13.51
CA SER A 29 -10.08 -21.48 14.64
C SER A 29 -10.86 -22.72 15.07
N ARG A 30 -10.18 -23.87 15.02
CA ARG A 30 -10.72 -25.22 15.29
C ARG A 30 -9.60 -26.13 15.76
N GLY A 31 -9.90 -27.05 16.66
CA GLY A 31 -8.93 -28.07 17.10
C GLY A 31 -7.68 -27.49 17.76
N GLY A 32 -7.75 -26.25 18.25
CA GLY A 32 -6.59 -25.53 18.75
C GLY A 32 -5.73 -24.88 17.68
N ASP A 33 -6.04 -24.96 16.39
CA ASP A 33 -5.35 -24.16 15.36
C ASP A 33 -6.07 -22.83 15.13
N ALA A 34 -5.34 -21.82 14.64
CA ALA A 34 -5.88 -20.50 14.30
C ALA A 34 -5.24 -19.99 13.00
N PHE A 35 -6.08 -19.72 12.00
CA PHE A 35 -5.66 -19.25 10.69
C PHE A 35 -6.39 -17.98 10.29
N ALA A 36 -5.74 -17.18 9.45
CA ALA A 36 -6.37 -16.19 8.61
C ALA A 36 -5.98 -16.43 7.14
N ALA A 37 -6.85 -16.11 6.22
CA ALA A 37 -6.60 -16.29 4.79
C ALA A 37 -7.28 -15.19 3.98
N ALA A 38 -6.66 -14.79 2.87
CA ALA A 38 -7.14 -13.71 2.05
C ALA A 38 -6.81 -13.88 0.56
N ASN A 39 -7.73 -13.46 -0.30
CA ASN A 39 -7.46 -13.07 -1.68
C ASN A 39 -7.34 -11.55 -1.73
N GLU A 40 -6.20 -11.04 -2.20
CA GLU A 40 -5.97 -9.61 -2.40
C GLU A 40 -6.26 -9.23 -3.85
N ASP A 41 -7.24 -8.36 -4.02
CA ASP A 41 -7.81 -8.02 -5.32
C ASP A 41 -7.55 -6.55 -5.67
N ASP A 42 -6.66 -6.31 -6.64
CA ASP A 42 -6.27 -4.98 -7.11
C ASP A 42 -6.01 -4.98 -8.63
N THR A 43 -5.73 -3.80 -9.17
CA THR A 43 -5.33 -3.54 -10.55
C THR A 43 -3.82 -3.30 -10.72
N THR A 44 -3.07 -3.07 -9.63
CA THR A 44 -1.66 -2.70 -9.66
C THR A 44 -0.74 -3.88 -9.34
N PRO A 45 -0.11 -4.53 -10.34
CA PRO A 45 0.58 -5.80 -10.15
C PRO A 45 2.01 -5.68 -9.66
N PHE A 46 2.28 -5.06 -8.51
CA PHE A 46 3.67 -4.93 -8.02
C PHE A 46 3.75 -5.00 -6.50
N THR A 47 3.14 -6.04 -5.93
CA THR A 47 3.08 -6.24 -4.48
C THR A 47 4.46 -6.27 -3.85
N ARG A 48 4.62 -5.51 -2.77
CA ARG A 48 5.80 -5.51 -1.92
C ARG A 48 5.55 -6.32 -0.67
N ILE A 49 6.61 -7.00 -0.22
CA ILE A 49 6.71 -7.59 1.10
C ILE A 49 7.79 -6.82 1.84
N TRP A 50 7.54 -6.40 3.08
CA TRP A 50 8.59 -5.83 3.90
C TRP A 50 8.60 -6.39 5.31
N TYR A 51 9.81 -6.70 5.75
CA TYR A 51 10.08 -7.36 7.03
C TYR A 51 10.69 -6.34 7.97
N ASN A 52 10.11 -6.25 9.16
CA ASN A 52 10.42 -5.25 10.15
C ASN A 52 10.88 -5.95 11.43
N PRO A 53 12.20 -6.06 11.69
CA PRO A 53 12.69 -6.62 12.95
C PRO A 53 12.12 -5.86 14.14
N ALA A 54 11.98 -6.57 15.27
CA ALA A 54 11.57 -5.95 16.52
C ALA A 54 12.55 -4.84 16.93
N THR A 55 12.01 -3.75 17.46
CA THR A 55 12.77 -2.68 18.08
C THR A 55 12.46 -2.62 19.57
N LYS A 56 13.10 -1.71 20.30
CA LYS A 56 12.78 -1.49 21.72
C LYS A 56 11.30 -1.17 21.95
N ASP A 57 10.67 -0.49 20.99
CA ASP A 57 9.34 0.10 21.16
C ASP A 57 8.27 -0.59 20.31
N ARG A 58 8.64 -1.59 19.49
CA ARG A 58 7.73 -2.24 18.53
C ARG A 58 8.06 -3.71 18.30
N TYR A 59 7.02 -4.54 18.23
CA TYR A 59 7.13 -5.93 17.81
C TYR A 59 7.56 -6.06 16.35
N GLY A 60 8.29 -7.13 16.06
CA GLY A 60 8.66 -7.48 14.70
C GLY A 60 7.45 -7.91 13.88
N SER A 61 7.45 -7.61 12.58
CA SER A 61 6.32 -7.88 11.70
C SER A 61 6.70 -8.07 10.25
N VAL A 62 5.80 -8.65 9.48
CA VAL A 62 5.83 -8.63 8.02
C VAL A 62 4.56 -7.96 7.50
N CYS A 63 4.71 -7.17 6.46
CA CYS A 63 3.63 -6.45 5.81
C CYS A 63 3.62 -6.76 4.32
N PHE A 64 2.42 -6.77 3.75
CA PHE A 64 2.16 -6.84 2.32
C PHE A 64 1.44 -5.56 1.90
N GLY A 65 1.68 -5.11 0.67
CA GLY A 65 1.07 -3.89 0.17
C GLY A 65 1.43 -3.59 -1.27
N GLY A 66 0.80 -2.54 -1.81
CA GLY A 66 1.11 -2.04 -3.13
C GLY A 66 2.51 -1.41 -3.22
N PRO A 67 2.96 -1.06 -4.44
CA PRO A 67 4.23 -0.35 -4.63
C PRO A 67 4.24 1.03 -3.93
N ASP A 68 3.08 1.61 -3.62
CA ASP A 68 2.99 2.86 -2.87
C ASP A 68 3.38 2.75 -1.38
N MET A 69 3.73 1.55 -0.90
CA MET A 69 4.05 1.24 0.49
C MET A 69 2.88 1.49 1.47
N GLN A 70 1.64 1.48 0.96
CA GLN A 70 0.47 1.36 1.82
C GLN A 70 0.34 -0.09 2.30
N VAL A 71 0.24 -0.30 3.61
CA VAL A 71 0.00 -1.64 4.17
C VAL A 71 -1.40 -2.11 3.79
N ALA A 72 -1.50 -3.23 3.07
CA ALA A 72 -2.75 -3.93 2.77
C ALA A 72 -3.06 -4.99 3.83
N SER A 73 -2.06 -5.80 4.19
CA SER A 73 -2.18 -6.79 5.27
C SER A 73 -0.86 -6.94 6.02
N ALA A 74 -0.92 -7.44 7.25
CA ALA A 74 0.27 -7.67 8.06
C ALA A 74 0.06 -8.72 9.15
N MET A 75 1.16 -9.32 9.61
CA MET A 75 1.21 -10.15 10.81
C MET A 75 2.46 -9.82 11.64
N ASN A 76 2.31 -9.70 12.95
CA ASN A 76 3.45 -9.54 13.86
C ASN A 76 3.95 -10.88 14.42
N GLU A 77 5.11 -10.86 15.09
CA GLU A 77 5.77 -12.04 15.65
C GLU A 77 4.94 -12.77 16.73
N HIS A 78 3.89 -12.12 17.26
CA HIS A 78 2.94 -12.70 18.20
C HIS A 78 1.72 -13.33 17.51
N GLY A 79 1.63 -13.28 16.18
CA GLY A 79 0.53 -13.85 15.42
C GLY A 79 -0.73 -12.97 15.42
N LEU A 80 -0.60 -11.68 15.74
CA LEU A 80 -1.67 -10.70 15.50
C LEU A 80 -1.64 -10.31 14.02
N PHE A 81 -2.73 -10.59 13.33
CA PHE A 81 -2.93 -10.34 11.91
C PHE A 81 -3.98 -9.26 11.69
N PHE A 82 -3.81 -8.48 10.61
CA PHE A 82 -4.91 -7.71 10.04
C PHE A 82 -4.86 -7.69 8.52
N ASP A 83 -6.03 -7.45 7.91
CA ASP A 83 -6.20 -7.24 6.48
C ASP A 83 -7.41 -6.36 6.18
N PHE A 84 -7.30 -5.51 5.17
CA PHE A 84 -8.28 -4.52 4.75
C PHE A 84 -9.11 -5.01 3.56
N ALA A 85 -10.43 -4.95 3.70
CA ALA A 85 -11.35 -5.01 2.57
C ALA A 85 -11.97 -3.63 2.34
N ALA A 86 -11.87 -3.09 1.12
CA ALA A 86 -12.46 -1.79 0.78
C ALA A 86 -13.97 -1.70 1.12
N ALA A 87 -14.50 -0.55 1.49
CA ALA A 87 -15.93 -0.42 1.77
C ALA A 87 -16.37 1.02 1.60
N ASN A 88 -17.57 1.20 1.07
CA ASN A 88 -18.15 2.52 0.88
C ASN A 88 -18.96 2.92 2.11
N TYR A 89 -18.39 3.83 2.90
CA TYR A 89 -19.01 4.46 4.06
C TYR A 89 -19.24 5.95 3.78
N ASP A 90 -20.44 6.43 4.08
CA ASP A 90 -20.68 7.87 4.18
C ASP A 90 -20.15 8.38 5.52
N LEU A 91 -18.86 8.73 5.53
CA LEU A 91 -18.14 9.17 6.73
C LEU A 91 -18.73 10.48 7.28
N SER A 92 -19.36 11.31 6.45
CA SER A 92 -19.98 12.59 6.86
C SER A 92 -21.17 12.40 7.81
N LYS A 93 -21.77 11.21 7.81
CA LYS A 93 -22.90 10.84 8.68
C LYS A 93 -22.48 10.22 10.02
N LEU A 94 -21.19 10.06 10.25
CA LEU A 94 -20.67 9.48 11.48
C LEU A 94 -20.36 10.57 12.50
N ALA A 95 -20.46 10.23 13.79
CA ALA A 95 -20.00 11.11 14.86
C ALA A 95 -18.52 11.46 14.68
N ALA A 96 -18.12 12.63 15.19
CA ALA A 96 -16.73 13.07 15.15
C ALA A 96 -15.81 12.00 15.76
N PRO A 97 -14.88 11.43 15.00
CA PRO A 97 -14.05 10.32 15.46
C PRO A 97 -12.90 10.84 16.34
N ASN A 98 -12.56 10.09 17.39
CA ASN A 98 -11.29 10.27 18.08
C ASN A 98 -10.19 9.55 17.29
N LEU A 99 -9.45 10.28 16.46
CA LEU A 99 -8.44 9.69 15.57
C LEU A 99 -7.08 9.54 16.26
N HIS A 100 -6.40 8.44 15.93
CA HIS A 100 -4.97 8.34 16.18
C HIS A 100 -4.22 9.33 15.26
N LYS A 101 -3.13 9.93 15.74
CA LYS A 101 -2.39 10.95 14.98
C LYS A 101 -1.54 10.34 13.84
N GLY A 102 -1.03 9.12 14.05
CA GLY A 102 -0.43 8.28 13.01
C GLY A 102 -1.36 7.18 12.49
N PHE A 103 -0.80 6.21 11.76
CA PHE A 103 -1.57 5.09 11.24
C PHE A 103 -1.95 4.08 12.36
N LEU A 104 -3.24 4.05 12.73
CA LEU A 104 -3.74 3.25 13.86
C LEU A 104 -3.38 1.76 13.77
N MET A 105 -3.49 1.15 12.59
CA MET A 105 -3.17 -0.28 12.45
C MET A 105 -1.68 -0.56 12.56
N TRP A 106 -0.82 0.40 12.20
CA TRP A 106 0.60 0.30 12.48
C TRP A 106 0.85 0.29 13.98
N GLU A 107 0.23 1.18 14.75
CA GLU A 107 0.38 1.15 16.21
C GLU A 107 -0.11 -0.15 16.84
N ILE A 108 -1.27 -0.66 16.42
CA ILE A 108 -1.81 -1.94 16.89
C ILE A 108 -0.83 -3.08 16.58
N LEU A 109 -0.30 -3.15 15.36
CA LEU A 109 0.64 -4.20 14.95
C LEU A 109 1.94 -4.16 15.77
N GLY A 110 2.43 -2.96 16.08
CA GLY A 110 3.68 -2.76 16.80
C GLY A 110 3.57 -2.94 18.32
N LYS A 111 2.37 -2.79 18.91
CA LYS A 111 2.20 -2.74 20.38
C LYS A 111 1.27 -3.79 20.96
N CYS A 112 0.47 -4.47 20.14
CA CYS A 112 -0.48 -5.48 20.60
C CYS A 112 -0.04 -6.90 20.21
N LYS A 113 -0.22 -7.86 21.12
CA LYS A 113 0.06 -9.28 20.90
C LYS A 113 -1.15 -10.05 20.37
N ASN A 114 -2.35 -9.57 20.67
CA ASN A 114 -3.62 -10.28 20.39
C ASN A 114 -4.78 -9.31 20.17
N VAL A 115 -5.95 -9.86 19.80
CA VAL A 115 -7.19 -9.12 19.50
C VAL A 115 -7.69 -8.36 20.73
N LYS A 116 -7.51 -8.89 21.93
CA LYS A 116 -7.94 -8.24 23.18
C LYS A 116 -7.17 -6.94 23.42
N GLU A 117 -5.85 -6.94 23.23
CA GLU A 117 -5.03 -5.73 23.32
C GLU A 117 -5.36 -4.75 22.19
N ALA A 118 -5.57 -5.23 20.96
CA ALA A 118 -6.00 -4.40 19.83
C ALA A 118 -7.36 -3.72 20.10
N MET A 119 -8.31 -4.43 20.73
CA MET A 119 -9.62 -3.90 21.11
C MET A 119 -9.52 -2.71 22.06
N VAL A 120 -8.53 -2.69 22.97
CA VAL A 120 -8.29 -1.54 23.87
C VAL A 120 -7.94 -0.29 23.06
N TYR A 121 -7.08 -0.43 22.05
CA TYR A 121 -6.73 0.68 21.14
C TYR A 121 -7.92 1.15 20.32
N LEU A 122 -8.72 0.23 19.78
CA LEU A 122 -9.87 0.54 18.93
C LEU A 122 -11.06 1.15 19.68
N LYS A 123 -11.16 0.89 20.99
CA LYS A 123 -12.11 1.58 21.88
C LYS A 123 -11.64 3.00 22.21
N LYS A 124 -10.33 3.23 22.23
CA LYS A 124 -9.74 4.54 22.47
C LYS A 124 -9.73 5.42 21.22
N TYR A 125 -9.37 4.85 20.07
CA TYR A 125 -9.23 5.53 18.79
C TYR A 125 -10.12 4.88 17.74
N ASN A 126 -10.96 5.67 17.10
CA ASN A 126 -11.86 5.18 16.07
C ASN A 126 -11.09 4.91 14.77
N PHE A 127 -11.39 3.77 14.15
CA PHE A 127 -11.05 3.58 12.75
C PHE A 127 -11.98 4.45 11.88
N TYR A 128 -11.42 5.23 10.96
CA TYR A 128 -12.19 6.18 10.15
C TYR A 128 -11.68 6.17 8.70
N GLY A 129 -11.99 5.10 7.98
CA GLY A 129 -11.57 4.91 6.59
C GLY A 129 -12.62 4.17 5.77
N GLN A 130 -12.46 4.21 4.45
CA GLN A 130 -13.32 3.53 3.47
C GLN A 130 -13.00 2.02 3.38
N ALA A 131 -13.04 1.32 4.52
CA ALA A 131 -12.69 -0.10 4.60
C ALA A 131 -13.34 -0.82 5.80
N LYS A 132 -13.26 -2.15 5.76
CA LYS A 132 -13.50 -3.08 6.86
C LYS A 132 -12.22 -3.84 7.12
N ILE A 133 -11.78 -3.90 8.37
CA ILE A 133 -10.54 -4.57 8.76
C ILE A 133 -10.89 -5.86 9.46
N LEU A 134 -10.42 -7.00 8.96
CA LEU A 134 -10.44 -8.23 9.75
C LEU A 134 -9.16 -8.30 10.57
N ILE A 135 -9.28 -8.45 11.89
CA ILE A 135 -8.16 -8.61 12.82
C ILE A 135 -8.32 -9.98 13.49
N ALA A 136 -7.26 -10.79 13.50
CA ALA A 136 -7.28 -12.13 14.10
C ALA A 136 -5.98 -12.40 14.88
N ASP A 137 -6.02 -13.32 15.84
CA ASP A 137 -4.84 -13.69 16.63
C ASP A 137 -4.62 -15.21 16.76
N ARG A 138 -3.44 -15.55 17.28
CA ARG A 138 -3.04 -16.93 17.58
C ARG A 138 -3.91 -17.65 18.62
N GLU A 139 -4.68 -16.92 19.43
CA GLU A 139 -5.62 -17.49 20.40
C GLU A 139 -6.92 -17.96 19.71
N GLY A 140 -7.10 -17.59 18.43
CA GLY A 140 -8.29 -17.91 17.65
C GLY A 140 -9.41 -16.90 17.82
N ASN A 141 -9.13 -15.74 18.42
CA ASN A 141 -10.06 -14.62 18.43
C ASN A 141 -9.98 -13.90 17.08
N SER A 142 -11.09 -13.28 16.66
CA SER A 142 -11.06 -12.29 15.60
C SER A 142 -12.18 -11.28 15.74
N MET A 143 -12.02 -10.15 15.08
CA MET A 143 -13.03 -9.10 14.98
C MET A 143 -12.97 -8.45 13.60
N VAL A 144 -14.11 -7.92 13.16
CA VAL A 144 -14.19 -7.03 12.01
C VAL A 144 -14.44 -5.61 12.51
N VAL A 145 -13.58 -4.69 12.11
CA VAL A 145 -13.64 -3.27 12.50
C VAL A 145 -14.05 -2.46 11.30
N ASN A 146 -14.99 -1.54 11.49
CA ASN A 146 -15.35 -0.56 10.48
C ASN A 146 -15.66 0.80 11.15
N PRO A 147 -15.88 1.89 10.38
CA PRO A 147 -16.13 3.20 10.97
C PRO A 147 -17.36 3.32 11.87
N LYS A 148 -18.30 2.36 11.80
CA LYS A 148 -19.54 2.36 12.59
C LYS A 148 -19.45 1.48 13.84
N GLU A 149 -18.75 0.36 13.76
CA GLU A 149 -18.79 -0.67 14.79
C GLU A 149 -17.59 -1.62 14.78
N ILE A 150 -17.48 -2.40 15.85
CA ILE A 150 -16.56 -3.52 15.99
C ILE A 150 -17.40 -4.78 16.20
N ILE A 151 -17.21 -5.79 15.35
CA ILE A 151 -17.96 -7.03 15.34
C ILE A 151 -17.03 -8.18 15.71
N GLU A 152 -17.13 -8.66 16.94
CA GLU A 152 -16.37 -9.83 17.40
C GLU A 152 -16.90 -11.13 16.74
N LYS A 153 -15.98 -12.06 16.45
CA LYS A 153 -16.31 -13.38 15.92
C LYS A 153 -17.22 -14.15 16.87
N LYS A 154 -18.29 -14.73 16.31
CA LYS A 154 -19.13 -15.71 16.99
C LYS A 154 -18.86 -17.08 16.39
N GLY A 155 -18.41 -18.03 17.20
CA GLY A 155 -18.10 -19.39 16.76
C GLY A 155 -16.69 -19.56 16.20
N GLU A 156 -16.54 -20.53 15.29
CA GLU A 156 -15.23 -21.02 14.83
C GLU A 156 -14.59 -20.10 13.77
N PHE A 157 -15.36 -19.42 12.93
CA PHE A 157 -14.83 -18.62 11.81
C PHE A 157 -15.54 -17.26 11.64
N GLN A 158 -14.90 -16.34 10.91
CA GLN A 158 -15.45 -15.02 10.55
C GLN A 158 -14.99 -14.65 9.14
N VAL A 159 -15.91 -14.19 8.30
CA VAL A 159 -15.65 -13.78 6.91
C VAL A 159 -15.84 -12.26 6.76
N ASN A 160 -14.91 -11.61 6.07
CA ASN A 160 -14.95 -10.21 5.67
C ASN A 160 -14.70 -10.10 4.17
N ALA A 161 -15.48 -9.27 3.48
CA ALA A 161 -15.31 -9.01 2.06
C ALA A 161 -15.84 -7.62 1.71
N ASN A 162 -15.35 -7.04 0.63
CA ASN A 162 -15.68 -5.72 0.08
C ASN A 162 -16.80 -5.74 -0.96
N CYS A 163 -17.69 -6.73 -0.89
CA CYS A 163 -18.87 -6.78 -1.74
C CYS A 163 -19.80 -5.58 -1.44
N ASN A 164 -20.17 -4.83 -2.48
CA ASN A 164 -21.21 -3.82 -2.39
C ASN A 164 -22.58 -4.49 -2.17
N MET A 165 -23.49 -3.77 -1.51
CA MET A 165 -24.90 -4.13 -1.47
C MET A 165 -25.61 -3.52 -2.68
N LEU A 166 -26.20 -4.35 -3.53
CA LEU A 166 -27.05 -3.93 -4.65
C LEU A 166 -28.48 -4.43 -4.36
N ASN A 167 -29.44 -3.51 -4.25
CA ASN A 167 -30.85 -3.80 -3.95
C ASN A 167 -31.05 -4.73 -2.73
N GLY A 168 -30.27 -4.52 -1.66
CA GLY A 168 -30.35 -5.32 -0.44
C GLY A 168 -29.70 -6.70 -0.52
N LYS A 169 -29.01 -7.04 -1.61
CA LYS A 169 -28.23 -8.29 -1.76
C LYS A 169 -26.74 -8.00 -1.95
N LEU A 170 -25.87 -8.93 -1.52
CA LEU A 170 -24.46 -8.84 -1.86
C LEU A 170 -24.30 -8.95 -3.39
N SER A 171 -23.53 -8.03 -3.94
CA SER A 171 -23.16 -8.01 -5.37
C SER A 171 -22.23 -9.16 -5.77
N CYS A 172 -21.70 -9.93 -4.82
CA CYS A 172 -20.71 -10.96 -5.08
C CYS A 172 -20.88 -12.16 -4.13
N ARG A 173 -20.82 -13.38 -4.70
CA ARG A 173 -21.02 -14.68 -4.03
C ARG A 173 -19.80 -15.19 -3.26
N ARG A 174 -18.61 -14.62 -3.45
CA ARG A 174 -17.35 -15.11 -2.86
C ARG A 174 -17.41 -15.24 -1.32
N PRO A 175 -17.92 -14.26 -0.54
CA PRO A 175 -18.11 -14.46 0.90
C PRO A 175 -19.13 -15.57 1.23
N ASP A 176 -20.18 -15.76 0.42
CA ASP A 176 -21.16 -16.84 0.64
C ASP A 176 -20.50 -18.21 0.45
N ILE A 177 -19.71 -18.39 -0.62
CA ILE A 177 -18.95 -19.62 -0.88
C ILE A 177 -18.00 -19.91 0.29
N ALA A 178 -17.25 -18.90 0.77
CA ALA A 178 -16.36 -19.06 1.91
C ALA A 178 -17.14 -19.47 3.18
N ASN A 179 -18.27 -18.82 3.46
CA ASN A 179 -19.13 -19.16 4.59
C ASN A 179 -19.69 -20.58 4.49
N GLU A 180 -20.22 -20.98 3.33
CA GLU A 180 -20.78 -22.31 3.08
C GLU A 180 -19.74 -23.41 3.30
N MET A 181 -18.55 -23.23 2.73
CA MET A 181 -17.45 -24.20 2.88
C MET A 181 -16.95 -24.28 4.32
N LEU A 182 -16.75 -23.13 4.99
CA LEU A 182 -16.32 -23.10 6.38
C LEU A 182 -17.37 -23.72 7.29
N ALA A 183 -18.65 -23.40 7.14
CA ALA A 183 -19.74 -23.94 7.95
C ALA A 183 -19.94 -25.45 7.72
N GLY A 184 -19.81 -25.91 6.48
CA GLY A 184 -20.05 -27.30 6.07
C GLY A 184 -18.91 -28.27 6.38
N SER A 185 -17.81 -27.81 6.98
CA SER A 185 -16.62 -28.63 7.26
C SER A 185 -16.11 -28.42 8.68
N LYS A 186 -15.39 -29.41 9.21
CA LYS A 186 -14.58 -29.29 10.44
C LYS A 186 -13.09 -29.17 10.18
N GLN A 187 -12.68 -29.16 8.90
CA GLN A 187 -11.29 -28.93 8.51
C GLN A 187 -10.88 -27.48 8.80
N ASN A 188 -9.59 -27.28 9.09
CA ASN A 188 -9.00 -25.97 9.39
C ASN A 188 -7.52 -25.92 8.99
N GLY A 189 -7.10 -26.68 7.96
CA GLY A 189 -5.71 -26.75 7.53
C GLY A 189 -5.45 -26.00 6.23
N VAL A 190 -4.16 -25.78 5.93
CA VAL A 190 -3.70 -25.03 4.74
C VAL A 190 -4.39 -25.51 3.45
N GLU A 191 -4.45 -26.81 3.20
CA GLU A 191 -5.07 -27.36 1.98
C GLU A 191 -6.56 -27.04 1.85
N PHE A 192 -7.29 -27.06 2.97
CA PHE A 192 -8.72 -26.73 2.98
C PHE A 192 -8.93 -25.23 2.72
N LEU A 193 -8.18 -24.36 3.41
CA LEU A 193 -8.28 -22.92 3.23
C LEU A 193 -7.83 -22.50 1.82
N LYS A 194 -6.81 -23.17 1.26
CA LYS A 194 -6.36 -23.00 -0.13
C LYS A 194 -7.50 -23.30 -1.12
N THR A 195 -8.26 -24.36 -0.89
CA THR A 195 -9.42 -24.70 -1.72
C THR A 195 -10.50 -23.62 -1.68
N ILE A 196 -10.70 -22.96 -0.52
CA ILE A 196 -11.62 -21.83 -0.41
C ILE A 196 -11.09 -20.64 -1.21
N LEU A 197 -9.81 -20.28 -1.04
CA LEU A 197 -9.18 -19.18 -1.77
C LEU A 197 -9.26 -19.39 -3.29
N ASP A 198 -8.97 -20.61 -3.75
CA ASP A 198 -9.11 -21.01 -5.15
C ASP A 198 -10.55 -20.88 -5.66
N LYS A 199 -11.56 -21.22 -4.86
CA LYS A 199 -12.97 -21.02 -5.26
C LYS A 199 -13.47 -19.58 -5.16
N THR A 200 -12.70 -18.69 -4.53
CA THR A 200 -13.10 -17.31 -4.23
C THR A 200 -12.14 -16.26 -4.76
N HIS A 201 -11.21 -16.65 -5.64
CA HIS A 201 -10.38 -15.70 -6.37
C HIS A 201 -11.21 -15.00 -7.45
N GLN A 202 -10.71 -13.87 -7.93
CA GLN A 202 -11.31 -13.11 -9.00
C GLN A 202 -10.33 -13.01 -10.16
N GLU A 203 -10.85 -13.15 -11.37
CA GLU A 203 -10.14 -12.93 -12.63
C GLU A 203 -10.77 -11.73 -13.37
N GLY A 204 -9.95 -10.94 -14.06
CA GLY A 204 -10.42 -9.78 -14.84
C GLY A 204 -9.48 -8.57 -14.73
N GLU A 205 -10.01 -7.38 -14.98
CA GLU A 205 -9.25 -6.12 -14.82
C GLU A 205 -8.84 -5.89 -13.36
N LEU A 206 -9.81 -5.98 -12.45
CA LEU A 206 -9.53 -6.19 -11.03
C LEU A 206 -9.33 -7.68 -10.80
N ASN A 207 -8.16 -8.03 -10.28
CA ASN A 207 -7.68 -9.39 -10.30
C ASN A 207 -7.12 -9.79 -8.93
N THR A 208 -7.28 -11.06 -8.54
CA THR A 208 -6.58 -11.57 -7.34
C THR A 208 -5.09 -11.65 -7.66
N LEU A 209 -4.34 -10.67 -7.17
CA LEU A 209 -2.91 -10.56 -7.43
C LEU A 209 -2.13 -11.64 -6.68
N TYR A 210 -2.54 -11.91 -5.44
CA TYR A 210 -1.98 -12.96 -4.61
C TYR A 210 -3.00 -13.43 -3.56
N SER A 211 -2.77 -14.63 -3.06
CA SER A 211 -3.56 -15.23 -2.00
C SER A 211 -2.66 -15.64 -0.85
N THR A 212 -3.12 -15.46 0.38
CA THR A 212 -2.33 -15.76 1.58
C THR A 212 -3.08 -16.66 2.54
N ILE A 213 -2.33 -17.51 3.25
CA ILE A 213 -2.80 -18.26 4.41
C ILE A 213 -1.77 -18.05 5.53
N TYR A 214 -2.20 -17.46 6.63
CA TYR A 214 -1.42 -17.23 7.83
C TYR A 214 -1.74 -18.31 8.87
N ASP A 215 -0.76 -19.14 9.22
CA ASP A 215 -0.78 -19.95 10.44
C ASP A 215 -0.36 -19.06 11.61
N LEU A 216 -1.36 -18.47 12.29
CA LEU A 216 -1.15 -17.45 13.32
C LEU A 216 -0.43 -18.02 14.55
N LYS A 217 -0.54 -19.33 14.79
CA LYS A 217 0.14 -19.98 15.92
C LYS A 217 1.61 -20.24 15.64
N LYS A 218 1.92 -20.73 14.44
CA LYS A 218 3.28 -21.10 14.04
C LYS A 218 4.07 -19.92 13.47
N GLY A 219 3.40 -18.83 13.10
CA GLY A 219 4.04 -17.68 12.45
C GLY A 219 4.54 -18.03 11.04
N ILE A 220 3.76 -18.84 10.31
CA ILE A 220 4.04 -19.25 8.94
C ILE A 220 3.02 -18.61 8.00
N ILE A 221 3.46 -18.13 6.84
CA ILE A 221 2.59 -17.57 5.81
C ILE A 221 2.84 -18.34 4.52
N TYR A 222 1.76 -18.84 3.92
CA TYR A 222 1.79 -19.45 2.59
C TYR A 222 1.22 -18.42 1.61
N VAL A 223 1.99 -18.09 0.59
CA VAL A 223 1.61 -17.10 -0.42
C VAL A 223 1.55 -17.76 -1.79
N TYR A 224 0.48 -17.50 -2.52
CA TYR A 224 0.25 -17.97 -3.88
C TYR A 224 0.13 -16.76 -4.79
N LEU A 225 0.85 -16.74 -5.92
CA LEU A 225 0.85 -15.63 -6.85
C LEU A 225 -0.15 -15.89 -7.98
N PHE A 226 -1.02 -14.92 -8.25
CA PHE A 226 -1.83 -14.84 -9.47
C PHE A 226 -2.55 -16.14 -9.85
N HIS A 227 -3.41 -16.60 -8.92
CA HIS A 227 -4.22 -17.83 -8.99
C HIS A 227 -3.45 -19.15 -9.11
N ASN A 228 -2.12 -19.14 -9.04
CA ASN A 228 -1.33 -20.37 -9.03
C ASN A 228 -1.29 -20.98 -7.63
N PHE A 229 -2.30 -21.79 -7.31
CA PHE A 229 -2.38 -22.52 -6.03
C PHE A 229 -1.52 -23.78 -5.96
N ASN A 230 -0.73 -24.08 -7.00
CA ASN A 230 0.16 -25.25 -7.02
C ASN A 230 1.54 -24.98 -6.39
N THR A 231 1.96 -23.72 -6.33
CA THR A 231 3.29 -23.34 -5.82
C THR A 231 3.13 -22.28 -4.75
N ALA A 232 3.56 -22.60 -3.53
CA ALA A 232 3.52 -21.67 -2.40
C ALA A 232 4.91 -21.10 -2.11
N TYR A 233 5.02 -19.78 -2.02
CA TYR A 233 6.11 -19.15 -1.30
C TYR A 233 5.80 -19.21 0.20
N THR A 234 6.67 -19.85 0.98
CA THR A 234 6.46 -20.05 2.42
C THR A 234 7.38 -19.15 3.23
N ILE A 235 6.79 -18.27 4.03
CA ILE A 235 7.48 -17.35 4.92
C ILE A 235 7.43 -17.91 6.34
N ASN A 236 8.60 -18.18 6.92
CA ASN A 236 8.72 -18.39 8.36
C ASN A 236 9.07 -17.06 9.02
N LEU A 237 8.10 -16.40 9.65
CA LEU A 237 8.24 -15.03 10.12
C LEU A 237 9.44 -14.88 11.07
N LYS A 238 9.59 -15.80 12.03
CA LYS A 238 10.71 -15.75 12.99
C LYS A 238 12.07 -15.89 12.31
N ALA A 239 12.18 -16.72 11.28
CA ALA A 239 13.43 -16.87 10.52
C ALA A 239 13.71 -15.63 9.67
N GLU A 240 12.70 -15.12 8.99
CA GLU A 240 12.79 -13.95 8.13
C GLU A 240 13.13 -12.67 8.90
N LEU A 241 12.60 -12.48 10.11
CA LEU A 241 12.92 -11.30 10.94
C LEU A 241 14.38 -11.26 11.40
N LYS A 242 15.06 -12.42 11.50
CA LYS A 242 16.49 -12.48 11.85
C LYS A 242 17.40 -11.96 10.72
N LYS A 243 16.91 -11.92 9.49
CA LYS A 243 17.66 -11.42 8.33
C LYS A 243 17.73 -9.89 8.28
N GLY A 244 17.11 -9.20 9.24
CA GLY A 244 17.07 -7.75 9.29
C GLY A 244 15.95 -7.16 8.43
N TYR A 245 15.91 -5.83 8.43
CA TYR A 245 14.95 -5.06 7.64
C TYR A 245 15.23 -5.23 6.15
N ARG A 246 14.16 -5.44 5.36
CA ARG A 246 14.23 -5.45 3.90
C ARG A 246 12.86 -5.30 3.27
N ILE A 247 12.85 -4.85 2.02
CA ILE A 247 11.70 -4.81 1.13
C ILE A 247 12.03 -5.73 -0.06
N GLU A 248 11.07 -6.55 -0.46
CA GLU A 248 11.18 -7.49 -1.58
C GLU A 248 9.96 -7.32 -2.51
N ASN A 249 10.12 -7.59 -3.80
CA ASN A 249 8.96 -7.79 -4.68
C ASN A 249 8.43 -9.19 -4.46
N LEU A 250 7.10 -9.33 -4.33
CA LEU A 250 6.48 -10.64 -4.12
C LEU A 250 6.76 -11.59 -5.30
N ALA A 251 6.71 -11.07 -6.53
CA ALA A 251 6.85 -11.87 -7.73
C ALA A 251 8.22 -12.54 -7.89
N ASP A 252 9.27 -11.97 -7.31
CA ASP A 252 10.65 -12.49 -7.40
C ASP A 252 10.82 -13.84 -6.68
N HIS A 253 9.85 -14.23 -5.84
CA HIS A 253 9.83 -15.51 -5.12
C HIS A 253 9.16 -16.65 -5.90
N PHE A 254 8.70 -16.39 -7.12
CA PHE A 254 8.00 -17.35 -7.97
C PHE A 254 8.76 -17.56 -9.27
N SER A 255 8.65 -18.76 -9.83
CA SER A 255 9.10 -19.01 -11.20
C SER A 255 8.26 -18.20 -12.19
N SER A 256 8.84 -17.92 -13.36
CA SER A 256 8.15 -17.22 -14.45
C SER A 256 6.75 -17.78 -14.70
N ASN A 257 5.77 -16.87 -14.72
CA ASN A 257 4.37 -17.16 -15.00
C ASN A 257 3.92 -16.21 -16.12
N PHE A 258 3.64 -16.78 -17.30
CA PHE A 258 3.26 -16.00 -18.47
C PHE A 258 2.03 -15.11 -18.22
N ALA A 259 1.04 -15.58 -17.47
CA ALA A 259 -0.18 -14.82 -17.18
C ALA A 259 0.13 -13.58 -16.33
N TYR A 260 0.92 -13.74 -15.26
CA TYR A 260 1.35 -12.62 -14.42
C TYR A 260 2.29 -11.66 -15.17
N GLU A 261 3.26 -12.19 -15.93
CA GLU A 261 4.16 -11.37 -16.73
C GLU A 261 3.43 -10.55 -17.78
N ASN A 262 2.46 -11.14 -18.49
CA ASN A 262 1.65 -10.43 -19.46
C ASN A 262 0.78 -9.36 -18.79
N TYR A 263 0.18 -9.66 -17.63
CA TYR A 263 -0.60 -8.69 -16.88
C TYR A 263 0.26 -7.50 -16.38
N SER A 264 1.42 -7.79 -15.80
CA SER A 264 2.33 -6.77 -15.27
C SER A 264 3.00 -5.92 -16.35
N LYS A 265 3.44 -6.51 -17.47
CA LYS A 265 4.06 -5.79 -18.61
C LYS A 265 3.15 -4.72 -19.23
N ASN A 266 1.84 -4.91 -19.15
CA ASN A 266 0.87 -3.98 -19.71
C ASN A 266 0.47 -2.86 -18.73
N HIS A 267 0.98 -2.86 -17.49
CA HIS A 267 0.67 -1.83 -16.51
C HIS A 267 1.57 -0.60 -16.67
N ALA A 268 1.02 0.60 -16.44
CA ALA A 268 1.73 1.88 -16.62
C ALA A 268 3.00 2.01 -15.75
N LEU A 269 3.03 1.34 -14.59
CA LEU A 269 4.20 1.32 -13.69
C LEU A 269 5.30 0.34 -14.12
N TYR A 270 5.12 -0.48 -15.16
CA TYR A 270 6.11 -1.48 -15.56
C TYR A 270 7.47 -0.88 -15.91
N LEU A 271 7.52 0.29 -16.54
CA LEU A 271 8.78 0.98 -16.85
C LEU A 271 9.52 1.38 -15.55
N LYS A 272 8.80 1.92 -14.56
CA LYS A 272 9.35 2.22 -13.23
C LYS A 272 9.95 0.96 -12.59
N GLU A 273 9.24 -0.16 -12.65
CA GLU A 273 9.70 -1.44 -12.09
C GLU A 273 10.93 -2.00 -12.83
N SER A 274 10.98 -1.84 -14.15
CA SER A 274 12.15 -2.20 -14.95
C SER A 274 13.38 -1.37 -14.56
N ILE A 275 13.20 -0.08 -14.25
CA ILE A 275 14.28 0.78 -13.72
C ILE A 275 14.73 0.27 -12.34
N PHE A 276 13.83 -0.16 -11.46
CA PHE A 276 14.20 -0.74 -10.16
C PHE A 276 14.91 -2.09 -10.25
N GLN A 277 14.57 -2.91 -11.25
CA GLN A 277 15.33 -4.10 -11.57
C GLN A 277 16.77 -3.72 -11.96
N GLU A 278 16.94 -2.72 -12.83
CA GLU A 278 18.28 -2.25 -13.20
C GLU A 278 19.04 -1.64 -12.01
N ILE A 279 18.37 -0.93 -11.09
CA ILE A 279 18.98 -0.45 -9.83
C ILE A 279 19.53 -1.62 -9.01
N THR A 280 18.83 -2.75 -9.00
CA THR A 280 19.26 -3.96 -8.29
C THR A 280 20.50 -4.58 -8.96
N ASP A 281 20.51 -4.62 -10.29
CA ASP A 281 21.56 -5.29 -11.07
C ASP A 281 22.84 -4.43 -11.23
N LYS A 282 22.68 -3.12 -11.41
CA LYS A 282 23.76 -2.18 -11.77
C LYS A 282 24.03 -1.10 -10.72
N GLY A 283 23.18 -1.00 -9.70
CA GLY A 283 23.30 -0.02 -8.62
C GLY A 283 22.52 1.28 -8.89
N LEU A 284 22.20 1.98 -7.80
CA LEU A 284 21.33 3.16 -7.79
C LEU A 284 21.83 4.31 -8.68
N ASN A 285 23.01 4.84 -8.38
CA ASN A 285 23.52 6.03 -9.08
C ASN A 285 23.80 5.79 -10.57
N PRO A 286 24.49 4.70 -10.99
CA PRO A 286 24.69 4.42 -12.40
C PRO A 286 23.39 4.33 -13.20
N THR A 287 22.35 3.72 -12.61
CA THR A 287 21.04 3.57 -13.25
C THR A 287 20.31 4.91 -13.38
N VAL A 288 20.28 5.72 -12.31
CA VAL A 288 19.68 7.06 -12.35
C VAL A 288 20.36 7.94 -13.41
N ASP A 289 21.69 7.89 -13.49
CA ASP A 289 22.46 8.68 -14.46
C ASP A 289 22.18 8.22 -15.90
N HIS A 290 22.08 6.91 -16.11
CA HIS A 290 21.70 6.32 -17.39
C HIS A 290 20.34 6.83 -17.86
N TYR A 291 19.30 6.76 -17.02
CA TYR A 291 17.95 7.13 -17.43
C TYR A 291 17.72 8.65 -17.55
N ILE A 292 18.48 9.48 -16.81
CA ILE A 292 18.52 10.93 -17.07
C ILE A 292 19.07 11.17 -18.48
N ALA A 293 20.22 10.58 -18.83
CA ALA A 293 20.83 10.76 -20.14
C ALA A 293 19.97 10.20 -21.29
N GLU A 294 19.24 9.10 -21.07
CA GLU A 294 18.24 8.57 -22.00
C GLU A 294 17.08 9.56 -22.20
N SER A 295 16.57 10.13 -21.12
CA SER A 295 15.47 11.10 -21.17
C SER A 295 15.86 12.38 -21.90
N GLU A 296 17.10 12.87 -21.74
CA GLU A 296 17.60 14.03 -22.47
C GLU A 296 17.58 13.80 -23.98
N LYS A 297 17.99 12.61 -24.43
CA LYS A 297 18.03 12.24 -25.85
C LYS A 297 16.65 11.98 -26.45
N THR A 298 15.75 11.40 -25.66
CA THR A 298 14.50 10.81 -26.18
C THR A 298 13.25 11.57 -25.79
N SER A 299 13.34 12.68 -25.03
CA SER A 299 12.19 13.45 -24.52
C SER A 299 11.11 13.78 -25.57
N ALA A 300 11.49 14.03 -26.83
CA ALA A 300 10.55 14.28 -27.92
C ALA A 300 9.81 13.02 -28.45
N THR A 301 10.33 11.82 -28.16
CA THR A 301 9.91 10.53 -28.76
C THR A 301 9.41 9.51 -27.74
N ASN A 302 9.92 9.51 -26.50
CA ASN A 302 9.49 8.62 -25.42
C ASN A 302 8.79 9.41 -24.31
N LYS A 303 7.48 9.62 -24.47
CA LYS A 303 6.66 10.40 -23.52
C LYS A 303 6.44 9.71 -22.16
N ASN A 304 6.81 8.42 -22.04
CA ASN A 304 6.56 7.64 -20.83
C ASN A 304 7.73 7.67 -19.84
N LEU A 305 8.93 8.07 -20.28
CA LEU A 305 10.12 8.00 -19.45
C LEU A 305 10.14 9.03 -18.32
N ASP A 306 9.78 10.29 -18.59
CA ASP A 306 9.74 11.33 -17.54
C ASP A 306 8.72 11.03 -16.42
N PRO A 307 7.47 10.61 -16.73
CA PRO A 307 6.55 10.10 -15.70
C PRO A 307 7.13 8.92 -14.91
N ALA A 308 7.78 7.97 -15.59
CA ALA A 308 8.40 6.84 -14.90
C ALA A 308 9.54 7.27 -13.97
N LEU A 309 10.37 8.24 -14.38
CA LEU A 309 11.43 8.81 -13.54
C LEU A 309 10.87 9.53 -12.31
N LEU A 310 9.73 10.24 -12.44
CA LEU A 310 9.05 10.84 -11.30
C LEU A 310 8.58 9.75 -10.33
N GLU A 311 7.97 8.68 -10.84
CA GLU A 311 7.55 7.53 -10.02
C GLU A 311 8.75 6.86 -9.32
N VAL A 312 9.91 6.77 -9.98
CA VAL A 312 11.16 6.28 -9.36
C VAL A 312 11.58 7.18 -8.20
N ALA A 313 11.57 8.51 -8.39
CA ALA A 313 11.91 9.45 -7.32
C ALA A 313 10.97 9.30 -6.12
N LEU A 314 9.66 9.20 -6.36
CA LEU A 314 8.67 9.01 -5.30
C LEU A 314 8.85 7.66 -4.58
N GLN A 315 9.14 6.60 -5.32
CA GLN A 315 9.38 5.27 -4.76
C GLN A 315 10.65 5.22 -3.90
N LEU A 316 11.72 5.88 -4.33
CA LEU A 316 12.96 5.99 -3.54
C LEU A 316 12.72 6.71 -2.20
N ILE A 317 11.91 7.77 -2.20
CA ILE A 317 11.51 8.47 -0.97
C ILE A 317 10.69 7.54 -0.07
N LYS A 318 9.72 6.79 -0.63
CA LYS A 318 8.92 5.81 0.12
C LYS A 318 9.78 4.73 0.76
N TYR A 319 10.72 4.15 0.02
CA TYR A 319 11.65 3.14 0.54
C TYR A 319 12.57 3.69 1.61
N SER A 320 13.11 4.89 1.40
CA SER A 320 13.92 5.57 2.40
C SER A 320 13.12 5.78 3.69
N TRP A 321 11.94 6.39 3.59
CA TRP A 321 11.09 6.64 4.74
C TRP A 321 10.73 5.34 5.48
N ASN A 322 10.34 4.31 4.75
CA ASN A 322 9.97 3.02 5.33
C ASN A 322 11.13 2.40 6.12
N ALA A 323 12.35 2.46 5.59
CA ALA A 323 13.53 1.95 6.29
C ALA A 323 13.82 2.72 7.58
N HIS A 324 13.80 4.06 7.52
CA HIS A 324 14.10 4.92 8.68
C HIS A 324 12.99 4.96 9.73
N THR A 325 11.79 4.47 9.38
CA THR A 325 10.64 4.35 10.31
C THR A 325 10.33 2.90 10.70
N ASN A 326 11.23 1.95 10.39
CA ASN A 326 11.12 0.53 10.69
C ASN A 326 9.82 -0.11 10.15
N GLY A 327 9.44 0.21 8.92
CA GLY A 327 8.26 -0.35 8.24
C GLY A 327 7.05 0.57 8.15
N GLY A 328 7.15 1.79 8.70
CA GLY A 328 6.10 2.79 8.63
C GLY A 328 5.81 3.24 7.19
N MET A 329 4.54 3.46 6.89
CA MET A 329 4.16 4.13 5.64
C MET A 329 4.65 5.58 5.62
N TRP A 330 4.82 6.15 4.43
CA TRP A 330 5.17 7.55 4.27
C TRP A 330 3.99 8.46 4.65
N GLY A 331 3.84 8.78 5.93
CA GLY A 331 2.68 9.50 6.46
C GLY A 331 2.43 10.86 5.78
N TYR A 332 3.49 11.55 5.35
CA TYR A 332 3.40 12.78 4.56
C TYR A 332 2.63 12.58 3.24
N TRP A 333 2.80 11.42 2.59
CA TRP A 333 2.07 11.07 1.37
C TRP A 333 0.55 11.05 1.58
N PHE A 334 0.13 10.51 2.71
CA PHE A 334 -1.28 10.35 3.09
C PHE A 334 -1.83 11.52 3.92
N SER A 335 -1.06 12.59 4.12
CA SER A 335 -1.45 13.76 4.90
C SER A 335 -1.90 13.45 6.34
N VAL A 336 -1.40 12.36 6.93
CA VAL A 336 -1.72 12.03 8.34
C VAL A 336 -0.99 13.01 9.27
N PRO A 337 -1.57 13.40 10.43
CA PRO A 337 -0.97 14.42 11.31
C PRO A 337 0.50 14.19 11.70
N GLU A 338 0.88 12.97 12.07
CA GLU A 338 2.28 12.61 12.37
C GLU A 338 3.18 12.63 11.12
N GLY A 339 2.61 12.54 9.92
CA GLY A 339 3.35 12.59 8.66
C GLY A 339 4.06 13.92 8.39
N TYR A 340 3.69 14.98 9.10
CA TYR A 340 4.34 16.29 9.03
C TYR A 340 5.48 16.44 10.04
N GLU A 341 5.74 15.43 10.87
CA GLU A 341 6.89 15.37 11.78
C GLU A 341 8.07 14.74 11.03
N VAL A 342 8.69 15.54 10.15
CA VAL A 342 9.75 15.06 9.26
C VAL A 342 11.04 14.80 10.04
N LEU A 343 11.46 13.53 10.07
CA LEU A 343 12.73 13.11 10.64
C LEU A 343 13.90 13.53 9.76
N GLN A 344 15.00 13.95 10.39
CA GLN A 344 16.24 14.25 9.68
C GLN A 344 17.14 13.03 9.61
N TYR A 345 17.57 12.67 8.41
CA TYR A 345 18.52 11.59 8.16
C TYR A 345 19.18 11.75 6.79
N LYS A 346 20.26 11.00 6.56
CA LYS A 346 20.93 10.90 5.26
C LYS A 346 20.71 9.52 4.68
N ASP A 347 20.35 9.45 3.41
CA ASP A 347 20.12 8.22 2.68
C ASP A 347 20.38 8.44 1.18
N PRO A 348 21.22 7.62 0.52
CA PRO A 348 21.49 7.73 -0.92
C PRO A 348 20.23 7.70 -1.79
N LYS A 349 19.15 7.07 -1.33
CA LYS A 349 17.86 7.07 -2.04
C LYS A 349 17.23 8.46 -2.10
N ILE A 350 17.42 9.29 -1.06
CA ILE A 350 16.96 10.68 -1.05
C ILE A 350 17.81 11.54 -1.98
N ASP A 351 19.13 11.33 -2.00
CA ASP A 351 20.03 12.04 -2.93
C ASP A 351 19.66 11.75 -4.39
N ALA A 352 19.42 10.47 -4.72
CA ALA A 352 18.96 10.05 -6.04
C ALA A 352 17.58 10.61 -6.40
N ALA A 353 16.64 10.61 -5.46
CA ALA A 353 15.32 11.21 -5.67
C ALA A 353 15.41 12.72 -5.93
N GLN A 354 16.26 13.44 -5.20
CA GLN A 354 16.51 14.87 -5.45
C GLN A 354 17.11 15.12 -6.82
N LYS A 355 18.07 14.30 -7.24
CA LYS A 355 18.68 14.41 -8.57
C LYS A 355 17.64 14.27 -9.68
N LEU A 356 16.75 13.28 -9.57
CA LEU A 356 15.64 13.08 -10.51
C LEU A 356 14.65 14.25 -10.48
N LEU A 357 14.24 14.71 -9.29
CA LEU A 357 13.31 15.83 -9.13
C LEU A 357 13.89 17.14 -9.68
N GLN A 358 15.18 17.40 -9.46
CA GLN A 358 15.87 18.57 -9.99
C GLN A 358 15.92 18.52 -11.52
N TYR A 359 16.28 17.37 -12.09
CA TYR A 359 16.27 17.17 -13.54
C TYR A 359 14.89 17.42 -14.15
N LEU A 360 13.85 16.78 -13.59
CA LEU A 360 12.48 16.90 -14.09
C LEU A 360 11.92 18.31 -13.91
N SER A 361 12.21 18.97 -12.78
CA SER A 361 11.73 20.33 -12.49
C SER A 361 12.41 21.41 -13.33
N ALA A 362 13.60 21.13 -13.88
CA ALA A 362 14.31 22.04 -14.77
C ALA A 362 13.76 22.04 -16.21
N LYS A 363 12.92 21.06 -16.56
CA LYS A 363 12.23 21.01 -17.84
C LYS A 363 11.04 21.97 -17.85
N ASP A 364 10.77 22.58 -18.99
CA ASP A 364 9.55 23.36 -19.19
C ASP A 364 8.32 22.43 -19.10
N SER A 365 7.63 22.45 -17.97
CA SER A 365 6.37 21.73 -17.80
C SER A 365 5.21 22.55 -18.34
N SER A 366 4.46 22.00 -19.30
CA SER A 366 3.17 22.56 -19.71
C SER A 366 2.08 22.40 -18.64
N ASP A 367 2.32 21.58 -17.61
CA ASP A 367 1.42 21.39 -16.46
C ASP A 367 1.98 22.10 -15.20
N PRO A 368 1.43 23.27 -14.84
CA PRO A 368 1.90 23.99 -13.67
C PRO A 368 1.55 23.29 -12.34
N LYS A 369 0.53 22.42 -12.30
CA LYS A 369 0.19 21.63 -11.10
C LYS A 369 1.24 20.58 -10.83
N LEU A 370 1.68 19.89 -11.88
CA LEU A 370 2.79 18.93 -11.78
C LEU A 370 4.09 19.61 -11.35
N GLN A 371 4.40 20.79 -11.91
CA GLN A 371 5.57 21.56 -11.49
C GLN A 371 5.54 21.92 -10.01
N ASN A 372 4.40 22.40 -9.51
CA ASN A 372 4.23 22.77 -8.12
C ASN A 372 4.29 21.56 -7.17
N PHE A 373 3.78 20.41 -7.62
CA PHE A 373 3.98 19.14 -6.91
C PHE A 373 5.46 18.75 -6.83
N MET A 374 6.23 18.88 -7.90
CA MET A 374 7.67 18.58 -7.86
C MET A 374 8.43 19.53 -6.91
N TYR A 375 8.06 20.81 -6.85
CA TYR A 375 8.60 21.73 -5.84
C TYR A 375 8.27 21.28 -4.41
N GLU A 376 7.04 20.85 -4.16
CA GLU A 376 6.62 20.34 -2.85
C GLU A 376 7.46 19.12 -2.42
N ILE A 377 7.59 18.12 -3.29
CA ILE A 377 8.36 16.90 -2.98
C ILE A 377 9.86 17.23 -2.83
N SER A 378 10.37 18.18 -3.62
CA SER A 378 11.73 18.69 -3.45
C SER A 378 11.91 19.40 -2.10
N GLY A 379 10.89 20.12 -1.62
CA GLY A 379 10.87 20.72 -0.29
C GLY A 379 10.95 19.67 0.81
N PHE A 380 10.17 18.59 0.66
CA PHE A 380 10.18 17.46 1.61
C PHE A 380 11.56 16.79 1.71
N THR A 381 12.18 16.47 0.58
CA THR A 381 13.51 15.82 0.56
C THR A 381 14.60 16.72 1.14
N ASN A 382 14.56 18.03 0.85
CA ASN A 382 15.47 19.00 1.48
C ASN A 382 15.29 19.07 3.00
N LEU A 383 14.04 18.98 3.49
CA LEU A 383 13.78 18.99 4.92
C LEU A 383 14.33 17.74 5.62
N ILE A 384 14.15 16.54 5.03
CA ILE A 384 14.78 15.30 5.53
C ILE A 384 16.29 15.48 5.66
N GLN A 385 16.92 16.14 4.69
CA GLN A 385 18.36 16.32 4.68
C GLN A 385 18.87 17.45 5.59
N GLY A 386 17.98 18.21 6.23
CA GLY A 386 18.33 19.33 7.10
C GLY A 386 18.46 20.68 6.38
N ASN A 387 18.18 20.77 5.08
CA ASN A 387 18.28 22.00 4.28
C ASN A 387 17.00 22.85 4.43
N ARG A 388 16.78 23.39 5.63
CA ARG A 388 15.52 24.05 6.00
C ARG A 388 15.16 25.27 5.15
N ASP A 389 16.13 26.13 4.84
CA ASP A 389 15.86 27.35 4.06
C ASP A 389 15.47 27.02 2.62
N THR A 390 16.20 26.12 1.97
CA THR A 390 15.84 25.59 0.65
C THR A 390 14.47 24.92 0.66
N ALA A 391 14.17 24.13 1.70
CA ALA A 391 12.85 23.51 1.85
C ALA A 391 11.73 24.56 1.94
N ARG A 392 11.94 25.64 2.71
CA ARG A 392 10.99 26.76 2.84
C ARG A 392 10.71 27.40 1.48
N GLU A 393 11.75 27.79 0.75
CA GLU A 393 11.62 28.41 -0.57
C GLU A 393 10.86 27.51 -1.57
N LEU A 394 11.13 26.20 -1.54
CA LEU A 394 10.45 25.23 -2.40
C LEU A 394 8.97 25.09 -2.06
N TYR A 395 8.62 25.05 -0.76
CA TYR A 395 7.22 25.04 -0.35
C TYR A 395 6.50 26.36 -0.71
N GLU A 396 7.14 27.51 -0.56
CA GLU A 396 6.59 28.80 -0.99
C GLU A 396 6.32 28.82 -2.50
N LYS A 397 7.25 28.29 -3.31
CA LYS A 397 7.04 28.11 -4.76
C LYS A 397 5.84 27.19 -5.04
N ALA A 398 5.78 26.03 -4.38
CA ALA A 398 4.75 25.02 -4.59
C ALA A 398 3.32 25.53 -4.35
N ILE A 399 3.13 26.48 -3.43
CA ILE A 399 1.80 27.00 -3.08
C ILE A 399 1.54 28.43 -3.53
N ARG A 400 2.50 29.06 -4.25
CA ARG A 400 2.44 30.49 -4.63
C ARG A 400 1.16 30.85 -5.38
N ASN A 401 0.74 29.99 -6.30
CA ASN A 401 -0.50 30.15 -7.05
C ASN A 401 -1.44 28.97 -6.77
N PRO A 402 -2.47 29.16 -5.92
CA PRO A 402 -3.40 28.10 -5.55
C PRO A 402 -4.12 27.44 -6.73
N ASP A 403 -4.46 28.18 -7.78
CA ASP A 403 -5.16 27.63 -8.95
C ASP A 403 -4.27 26.69 -9.79
N GLN A 404 -2.96 26.83 -9.63
CA GLN A 404 -1.93 26.07 -10.30
C GLN A 404 -1.34 24.97 -9.41
N ALA A 405 -1.96 24.60 -8.29
CA ALA A 405 -1.50 23.52 -7.44
C ALA A 405 -2.59 22.46 -7.25
N TYR A 406 -2.20 21.21 -6.98
CA TYR A 406 -3.15 20.22 -6.48
C TYR A 406 -3.60 20.61 -5.07
N THR A 407 -4.85 20.28 -4.73
CA THR A 407 -5.40 20.55 -3.38
C THR A 407 -4.53 19.93 -2.29
N VAL A 408 -4.03 18.71 -2.49
CA VAL A 408 -3.14 18.05 -1.53
C VAL A 408 -1.80 18.80 -1.36
N THR A 409 -1.23 19.29 -2.46
CA THR A 409 0.00 20.11 -2.45
C THR A 409 -0.19 21.40 -1.67
N LEU A 410 -1.34 22.06 -1.82
CA LEU A 410 -1.66 23.25 -1.04
C LEU A 410 -1.79 22.95 0.44
N THR A 411 -2.48 21.88 0.80
CA THR A 411 -2.67 21.48 2.20
C THR A 411 -1.34 21.18 2.87
N ARG A 412 -0.54 20.29 2.26
CA ARG A 412 0.75 19.88 2.82
C ARG A 412 1.76 21.03 2.82
N GLY A 413 1.83 21.82 1.74
CA GLY A 413 2.74 22.97 1.66
C GLY A 413 2.45 24.04 2.73
N LYS A 414 1.17 24.39 2.95
CA LYS A 414 0.77 25.31 4.03
C LYS A 414 1.14 24.77 5.41
N GLU A 415 0.86 23.49 5.65
CA GLU A 415 1.19 22.85 6.92
C GLU A 415 2.70 22.86 7.19
N MET A 416 3.51 22.56 6.16
CA MET A 416 4.96 22.57 6.31
C MET A 416 5.53 23.98 6.52
N LEU A 417 5.03 25.01 5.84
CA LEU A 417 5.50 26.39 6.07
C LEU A 417 5.19 26.87 7.50
N ASN A 418 4.03 26.51 8.04
CA ASN A 418 3.68 26.80 9.43
C ASN A 418 4.62 26.11 10.44
N ARG A 419 5.17 24.94 10.07
CA ARG A 419 6.12 24.18 10.92
C ARG A 419 7.57 24.61 10.74
N ILE A 420 7.99 25.00 9.55
CA ILE A 420 9.36 25.42 9.24
C ILE A 420 9.62 26.86 9.72
N GLY A 421 8.57 27.69 9.80
CA GLY A 421 8.62 29.05 10.34
C GLY A 421 8.63 29.13 11.88
N LYS A 422 8.47 27.99 12.56
CA LYS A 422 8.76 27.79 13.98
C LYS A 422 10.12 27.12 14.13
#